data_AF-A0A8T5ED49-F1
#
_entry.id   AF-A0A8T5ED49-F1
#
_cell.length_a   1.000
_cell.length_b   1.000
_cell.length_c   1.000
_cell.angle_alpha   90.00
_cell.angle_beta   90.00
_cell.angle_gamma   90.00
#
_symmetry.space_group_name_H-M   'P 1'
#
loop_
_entity.id
_entity.type
_entity.pdbx_description
1 polymer ?
#
loop_
_entity_poly.entity_id
_entity_poly.type
_entity_poly.pdbx_seq_one_letter_code
_entity_poly.pdbx_strand_id
1 'polypeptide(L)'
;MNTKILLAASLIAVFTIGLSAQSSVAFAQYMGNVGSEGQTGSYTLEEALEIQTRRVASADANPATGSGTPYISADGVVGAAVIAGAVFGGIAGAFF
;
A
#
# COMPACT_ATOMS: atom_id res chain seq x y z
N MET A 1 35.33 0.32 -9.10
CA MET A 1 34.28 1.02 -8.32
C MET A 1 34.18 0.36 -6.95
N ASN A 2 34.17 1.12 -5.85
CA ASN A 2 34.22 0.56 -4.50
C ASN A 2 32.85 0.00 -4.11
N THR A 3 32.79 -1.27 -3.70
CA THR A 3 31.55 -1.96 -3.32
C THR A 3 30.77 -1.24 -2.23
N LYS A 4 31.47 -0.53 -1.32
CA LYS A 4 30.84 0.29 -0.28
C LYS A 4 30.10 1.49 -0.85
N ILE A 5 30.65 2.10 -1.90
CA ILE A 5 30.03 3.23 -2.61
C ILE A 5 28.80 2.75 -3.38
N LEU A 6 28.89 1.58 -4.02
CA LEU A 6 27.76 0.97 -4.72
C LEU A 6 26.59 0.68 -3.77
N LEU A 7 26.88 0.12 -2.59
CA LEU A 7 25.87 -0.19 -1.57
C LEU A 7 25.22 1.07 -0.99
N ALA A 8 26.01 2.11 -0.71
CA ALA A 8 25.45 3.38 -0.22
C ALA A 8 24.54 4.03 -1.27
N ALA A 9 24.95 4.03 -2.55
CA ALA A 9 24.15 4.58 -3.64
C ALA A 9 22.85 3.79 -3.88
N SER A 10 22.90 2.45 -3.79
CA SER A 10 21.70 1.63 -3.97
C SER A 10 20.68 1.82 -2.83
N LEU A 11 21.15 1.93 -1.59
CA LEU A 11 20.27 2.22 -0.44
C LEU A 11 19.59 3.58 -0.60
N ILE A 12 20.34 4.63 -0.96
CA ILE A 12 19.77 5.96 -1.19
C ILE A 12 18.71 5.92 -2.29
N ALA A 13 18.96 5.23 -3.40
CA ALA A 13 18.01 5.11 -4.50
C ALA A 13 16.70 4.42 -4.08
N VAL A 14 16.77 3.36 -3.28
CA VAL A 14 15.57 2.66 -2.79
C VAL A 14 14.75 3.57 -1.87
N PHE A 15 15.41 4.29 -0.96
CA PHE A 15 14.72 5.20 -0.04
C PHE A 15 14.09 6.41 -0.77
N THR A 16 14.77 7.01 -1.75
CA THR A 16 14.25 8.17 -2.47
C THR A 16 13.06 7.83 -3.38
N ILE A 17 13.09 6.67 -4.04
CA ILE A 17 11.96 6.16 -4.83
C ILE A 17 10.78 5.84 -3.92
N GLY A 18 11.02 5.20 -2.76
CA GLY A 18 9.97 4.88 -1.79
C GLY A 18 9.28 6.12 -1.22
N LEU A 19 10.03 7.18 -0.91
CA LEU A 19 9.48 8.42 -0.34
C LEU A 19 8.72 9.27 -1.37
N SER A 20 9.13 9.26 -2.64
CA SER A 20 8.51 10.08 -3.68
C SER A 20 7.21 9.48 -4.24
N ALA A 21 7.02 8.16 -4.17
CA ALA A 21 5.85 7.49 -4.71
C ALA A 21 4.58 7.58 -3.81
N GLN A 22 4.75 7.83 -2.50
CA GLN A 22 3.65 7.69 -1.54
C GLN A 22 2.80 8.96 -1.38
N SER A 23 3.33 10.15 -1.66
CA SER A 23 2.66 11.41 -1.35
C SER A 23 1.57 11.81 -2.35
N SER A 24 1.65 11.37 -3.61
CA SER A 24 0.71 11.80 -4.66
C SER A 24 -0.60 11.01 -4.67
N VAL A 25 -0.54 9.69 -4.44
CA VAL A 25 -1.72 8.82 -4.56
C VAL A 25 -2.61 8.92 -3.31
N ALA A 26 -2.00 9.01 -2.12
CA ALA A 26 -2.75 9.12 -0.86
C ALA A 26 -3.56 10.42 -0.76
N PHE A 27 -3.04 11.53 -1.31
CA PHE A 27 -3.70 12.83 -1.24
C PHE A 27 -4.96 12.88 -2.13
N ALA A 28 -4.87 12.41 -3.38
CA ALA A 28 -6.01 12.38 -4.30
C ALA A 28 -7.16 11.48 -3.79
N GLN A 29 -6.83 10.39 -3.10
CA GLN A 29 -7.81 9.46 -2.55
C GLN A 29 -8.57 10.03 -1.34
N TYR A 30 -7.95 10.95 -0.58
CA TYR A 30 -8.56 11.60 0.58
C TYR A 30 -9.41 12.83 0.25
N MET A 31 -9.19 13.46 -0.91
CA MET A 31 -9.96 14.66 -1.27
C MET A 31 -11.41 14.35 -1.66
N GLY A 32 -11.74 13.10 -2.03
CA GLY A 32 -13.08 12.51 -2.06
C GLY A 32 -14.07 13.04 -3.11
N ASN A 33 -14.05 14.34 -3.39
CA ASN A 33 -14.96 15.09 -4.25
C ASN A 33 -14.17 16.15 -5.02
N VAL A 34 -13.22 15.70 -5.85
CA VAL A 34 -12.37 16.57 -6.69
C VAL A 34 -12.74 16.45 -8.15
N GLY A 35 -13.05 17.60 -8.78
CA GLY A 35 -13.22 17.71 -10.22
C GLY A 35 -11.90 17.50 -10.98
N SER A 36 -11.98 17.44 -12.31
CA SER A 36 -10.83 17.19 -13.20
C SER A 36 -9.70 18.22 -13.07
N GLU A 37 -9.98 19.41 -12.53
CA GLU A 37 -9.00 20.48 -12.32
C GLU A 37 -8.73 20.74 -10.82
N GLY A 38 -9.14 19.81 -9.94
CA GLY A 38 -8.88 19.89 -8.51
C GLY A 38 -9.92 20.66 -7.70
N GLN A 39 -11.09 20.97 -8.27
CA GLN A 39 -12.18 21.63 -7.56
C GLN A 39 -12.78 20.73 -6.48
N THR A 40 -12.82 21.19 -5.23
CA THR A 40 -13.57 20.51 -4.17
C THR A 40 -15.06 20.80 -4.29
N GLY A 41 -15.93 19.79 -4.12
CA GLY A 41 -17.39 20.02 -4.11
C GLY A 41 -18.10 19.71 -5.44
N SER A 42 -17.48 18.95 -6.34
CA SER A 42 -18.02 18.65 -7.69
C SER A 42 -19.35 17.87 -7.70
N TYR A 43 -19.60 17.02 -6.70
CA TYR A 43 -20.80 16.20 -6.60
C TYR A 43 -21.89 16.84 -5.73
N THR A 44 -23.16 16.55 -6.04
CA THR A 44 -24.27 16.79 -5.11
C THR A 44 -24.19 15.83 -3.91
N LEU A 45 -24.96 16.10 -2.86
CA LEU A 45 -24.98 15.25 -1.67
C LEU A 45 -25.47 13.84 -1.99
N GLU A 46 -26.50 13.73 -2.83
CA GLU A 46 -27.11 12.47 -3.24
C GLU A 46 -26.12 11.63 -4.07
N GLU A 47 -25.42 12.27 -5.01
CA GLU A 47 -24.41 11.60 -5.83
C GLU A 47 -23.22 11.13 -4.99
N ALA A 48 -22.77 11.96 -4.04
CA ALA A 48 -21.74 11.57 -3.10
C ALA A 48 -22.17 10.35 -2.26
N LEU A 49 -23.41 10.34 -1.76
CA LEU A 49 -23.95 9.25 -0.94
C LEU A 49 -24.05 7.94 -1.72
N GLU A 50 -24.49 8.00 -2.98
CA GLU A 50 -24.55 6.85 -3.87
C GLU A 50 -23.15 6.28 -4.13
N ILE A 51 -22.17 7.13 -4.42
CA ILE A 51 -20.78 6.73 -4.63
C ILE A 51 -20.22 6.04 -3.37
N GLN A 52 -20.43 6.60 -2.18
CA GLN A 52 -19.95 5.97 -0.94
C GLN A 52 -20.61 4.61 -0.69
N THR A 53 -21.91 4.50 -0.95
CA THR A 53 -22.63 3.22 -0.82
C THR A 53 -22.04 2.16 -1.74
N ARG A 54 -21.74 2.51 -2.99
CA ARG A 54 -21.08 1.60 -3.94
C ARG A 54 -19.66 1.22 -3.51
N ARG A 55 -18.90 2.15 -2.91
CA ARG A 55 -17.54 1.86 -2.37
C ARG A 55 -17.59 0.85 -1.23
N VAL A 56 -18.55 0.97 -0.31
CA VAL A 56 -18.75 0.01 0.79
C VAL A 56 -19.12 -1.36 0.22
N ALA A 57 -20.14 -1.42 -0.65
CA ALA A 57 -20.54 -2.68 -1.29
C ALA A 57 -19.39 -3.35 -2.06
N SER A 58 -18.56 -2.56 -2.74
CA SER A 58 -17.37 -3.04 -3.43
C SER A 58 -16.31 -3.59 -2.48
N ALA A 59 -16.10 -2.95 -1.32
CA ALA A 59 -15.15 -3.41 -0.32
C ALA A 59 -15.62 -4.72 0.33
N ASP A 60 -16.91 -4.80 0.66
CA ASP A 60 -17.54 -6.02 1.22
C ASP A 60 -17.47 -7.19 0.24
N ALA A 61 -17.67 -6.93 -1.06
CA ALA A 61 -17.55 -7.94 -2.11
C ALA A 61 -16.10 -8.36 -2.40
N ASN A 62 -15.10 -7.53 -2.04
CA ASN A 62 -13.69 -7.75 -2.36
C ASN A 62 -12.79 -7.58 -1.12
N PRO A 63 -12.96 -8.40 -0.07
CA PRO A 63 -12.27 -8.23 1.21
C PRO A 63 -10.74 -8.27 1.11
N ALA A 64 -10.19 -8.89 0.06
CA ALA A 64 -8.75 -8.98 -0.19
C ALA A 64 -8.14 -7.72 -0.87
N THR A 65 -8.94 -6.73 -1.27
CA THR A 65 -8.45 -5.54 -2.01
C THR A 65 -8.10 -4.34 -1.11
N GLY A 66 -8.20 -4.48 0.21
CA GLY A 66 -7.92 -3.40 1.17
C GLY A 66 -6.44 -3.17 1.46
N SER A 67 -5.95 -1.96 1.13
CA SER A 67 -4.63 -1.34 1.47
C SER A 67 -3.45 -1.54 0.53
N GLY A 68 -3.48 -2.48 -0.42
CA GLY A 68 -2.37 -2.68 -1.37
C GLY A 68 -1.03 -3.09 -0.74
N THR A 69 -0.99 -3.36 0.56
CA THR A 69 0.18 -3.91 1.24
C THR A 69 0.08 -5.43 1.17
N PRO A 70 1.02 -6.16 0.52
CA PRO A 70 1.05 -7.61 0.61
C PRO A 70 1.47 -7.99 2.03
N TYR A 71 0.49 -8.26 2.90
CA TYR A 71 0.77 -9.01 4.12
C TYR A 71 0.77 -10.47 3.72
N ILE A 72 1.89 -11.16 3.92
CA ILE A 72 1.94 -12.62 3.76
C ILE A 72 0.84 -13.18 4.66
N SER A 73 -0.32 -13.59 4.15
CA SER A 73 -1.50 -13.80 5.01
C SER A 73 -1.62 -15.26 5.46
N ALA A 74 -2.08 -15.46 6.69
CA ALA A 74 -3.07 -16.50 6.98
C ALA A 74 -4.28 -15.83 7.68
N ASP A 75 -4.76 -14.77 7.05
CA ASP A 75 -5.85 -13.82 7.39
C ASP A 75 -5.60 -12.77 8.50
N GLY A 76 -4.36 -12.62 9.01
CA GLY A 76 -4.02 -11.51 9.92
C GLY A 76 -2.54 -11.39 10.27
N VAL A 77 -2.21 -10.41 11.12
CA VAL A 77 -0.81 -10.07 11.50
C VAL A 77 -0.07 -11.26 12.11
N VAL A 78 -0.76 -12.07 12.92
CA VAL A 78 -0.18 -13.26 13.55
C VAL A 78 0.15 -14.33 12.51
N GLY A 79 -0.77 -14.64 11.60
CA GLY A 79 -0.53 -15.60 10.52
C GLY A 79 0.63 -15.18 9.63
N ALA A 80 0.76 -13.88 9.39
CA ALA A 80 1.85 -13.33 8.62
C ALA A 80 3.21 -13.39 9.29
N ALA A 81 3.25 -13.13 10.60
CA ALA A 81 4.47 -13.28 11.38
C ALA A 81 4.95 -14.74 11.37
N VAL A 82 4.02 -15.70 11.43
CA VAL A 82 4.35 -17.14 11.35
C VAL A 82 4.94 -17.50 10.00
N ILE A 83 4.32 -17.08 8.89
CA ILE A 83 4.84 -17.41 7.56
C ILE A 83 6.19 -16.71 7.33
N ALA A 84 6.34 -15.45 7.74
CA ALA A 84 7.61 -14.75 7.66
C ALA A 84 8.70 -15.48 8.47
N GLY A 85 8.40 -15.88 9.71
CA GLY A 85 9.32 -16.65 10.57
C GLY A 85 9.71 -17.99 9.96
N ALA A 86 8.76 -18.71 9.36
CA ALA A 86 9.02 -19.98 8.70
C ALA A 86 9.94 -19.82 7.47
N VAL A 87 9.71 -18.80 6.65
CA VAL A 87 10.53 -18.53 5.46
C VAL A 87 11.95 -18.14 5.86
N PHE A 88 12.10 -17.13 6.72
CA PHE A 88 13.43 -16.65 7.09
C PHE A 88 14.17 -17.61 8.01
N GLY A 89 13.48 -18.28 8.93
CA GLY A 89 14.05 -19.31 9.80
C GLY A 89 14.46 -20.56 9.04
N GLY A 90 13.65 -21.00 8.06
CA GLY A 90 13.98 -22.14 7.19
C GLY A 90 15.21 -21.86 6.33
N ILE A 91 15.33 -20.65 5.77
CA ILE A 91 16.55 -20.21 5.08
C ILE A 91 17.74 -20.24 6.04
N ALA A 92 17.59 -19.69 7.25
CA ALA A 92 18.68 -19.67 8.22
C ALA A 92 19.18 -21.08 8.57
N GLY A 93 18.28 -22.02 8.90
CA GLY A 93 18.67 -23.40 9.23
C GLY A 93 19.22 -24.21 8.05
N ALA A 94 19.01 -23.76 6.80
CA ALA A 94 19.61 -24.38 5.62
C ALA A 94 21.03 -23.86 5.34
N PHE A 95 21.39 -22.66 5.82
CA PHE A 95 22.64 -21.98 5.48
C PHE A 95 23.59 -21.74 6.66
N PHE A 96 23.14 -21.92 7.90
CA PHE A 96 23.92 -21.75 9.13
C PHE A 96 23.74 -22.96 10.05
#